data_AF-A0A6L5Z674-F1
#
_entry.id   AF-A0A6L5Z674-F1
#
_cell.length_a   1.000
_cell.length_b   1.000
_cell.length_c   1.000
_cell.angle_alpha   90.00
_cell.angle_beta   90.00
_cell.angle_gamma   90.00
#
_symmetry.space_group_name_H-M   'P 1'
#
loop_
_entity.id
_entity.type
_entity.pdbx_description
1 polymer ?
#
loop_
_entity_poly.entity_id
_entity_poly.type
_entity_poly.pdbx_seq_one_letter_code
_entity_poly.pdbx_strand_id
1 'polypeptide(L)'
;MAFDDPACLGACQAHRDYTRETITVASGTLAPGTVLGQITASGKYAAHDPAAVDGTETAVAVLWGKADASGGDAPAVAVVRGPAIVNRHDLIFTGTPSDPEIAAAHTALLAAGILVR
;
A
#
# COMPACT_ATOMS: atom_id res chain seq x y z
N MET A 1 13.83 20.65 -25.30
CA MET A 1 13.13 19.37 -25.11
C MET A 1 11.85 19.72 -24.40
N ALA A 2 10.77 19.76 -25.18
CA ALA A 2 9.60 20.59 -24.97
C ALA A 2 8.65 20.04 -23.89
N PHE A 3 8.27 20.90 -22.95
CA PHE A 3 6.99 20.82 -22.26
C PHE A 3 6.00 21.66 -23.08
N ASP A 4 5.39 21.06 -24.09
CA ASP A 4 4.38 21.71 -24.92
C ASP A 4 3.25 20.71 -25.18
N ASP A 5 2.33 20.63 -24.20
CA ASP A 5 0.95 20.19 -24.45
C ASP A 5 0.03 21.22 -23.79
N PRO A 6 -0.72 22.03 -24.58
CA PRO A 6 -1.47 23.18 -24.09
C PRO A 6 -2.81 22.80 -23.41
N ALA A 7 -3.08 21.53 -23.11
CA ALA A 7 -4.31 21.13 -22.42
C ALA A 7 -4.23 21.25 -20.88
N CYS A 8 -3.06 21.50 -20.30
CA CYS A 8 -2.87 21.41 -18.84
C CYS A 8 -2.74 22.79 -18.14
N LEU A 9 -3.65 23.72 -18.42
CA LEU A 9 -3.69 25.04 -17.77
C LEU A 9 -4.85 25.20 -16.75
N GLY A 10 -5.37 24.11 -16.18
CA GLY A 10 -6.60 24.21 -15.38
C GLY A 10 -7.02 23.00 -14.55
N ALA A 11 -6.09 22.16 -14.08
CA ALA A 11 -6.45 21.09 -13.14
C ALA A 11 -5.47 21.01 -11.97
N CYS A 12 -5.72 21.84 -10.95
CA CYS A 12 -5.32 21.53 -9.58
C CYS A 12 -6.11 20.30 -9.10
N GLN A 13 -5.74 19.11 -9.57
CA GLN A 13 -6.04 17.85 -8.90
C GLN A 13 -4.80 17.00 -9.07
N ALA A 14 -3.98 16.91 -8.02
CA ALA A 14 -3.18 15.70 -7.84
C ALA A 14 -4.18 14.54 -7.90
N HIS A 15 -4.20 13.86 -9.03
CA HIS A 15 -5.23 12.90 -9.39
C HIS A 15 -5.40 11.91 -8.24
N ARG A 16 -6.62 11.83 -7.68
CA ARG A 16 -6.97 10.92 -6.57
C ARG A 16 -6.68 9.45 -6.91
N ASP A 17 -6.46 9.14 -8.19
CA ASP A 17 -6.12 7.82 -8.70
C ASP A 17 -4.64 7.64 -9.11
N TYR A 18 -3.77 8.65 -8.91
CA TYR A 18 -2.32 8.49 -9.17
C TYR A 18 -1.64 7.60 -8.13
N THR A 19 -2.15 7.61 -6.90
CA THR A 19 -1.59 6.85 -5.77
C THR A 19 -2.26 5.49 -5.58
N ARG A 20 -3.42 5.27 -6.21
CA ARG A 20 -4.19 4.02 -6.11
C ARG A 20 -3.93 3.15 -7.33
N GLU A 21 -3.48 1.93 -7.08
CA GLU A 21 -3.21 0.95 -8.12
C GLU A 21 -4.01 -0.32 -7.84
N THR A 22 -4.45 -0.98 -8.91
CA THR A 22 -5.03 -2.31 -8.80
C THR A 22 -3.89 -3.30 -8.59
N ILE A 23 -3.79 -3.81 -7.37
CA ILE A 23 -2.85 -4.85 -6.97
C ILE A 23 -3.51 -6.23 -7.01
N THR A 24 -2.69 -7.28 -7.03
CA THR A 24 -3.16 -8.65 -6.83
C THR A 24 -2.79 -9.11 -5.44
N VAL A 25 -3.80 -9.47 -4.64
CA VAL A 25 -3.62 -10.03 -3.30
C VAL A 25 -3.51 -11.54 -3.40
N ALA A 26 -2.41 -12.10 -2.88
CA ALA A 26 -2.06 -13.51 -3.05
C ALA A 26 -2.98 -14.48 -2.29
N SER A 27 -3.42 -14.10 -1.08
CA SER A 27 -4.37 -14.89 -0.29
C SER A 27 -4.92 -14.09 0.89
N GLY A 28 -6.09 -14.53 1.40
CA GLY A 28 -6.71 -14.02 2.62
C GLY A 28 -7.79 -12.97 2.42
N THR A 29 -8.58 -12.73 3.46
CA THR A 29 -9.58 -11.66 3.51
C THR A 29 -8.97 -10.48 4.28
N LEU A 30 -8.68 -9.39 3.58
CA LEU A 30 -8.04 -8.21 4.14
C LEU A 30 -9.04 -7.05 4.22
N ALA A 31 -9.01 -6.36 5.36
CA ALA A 31 -9.85 -5.20 5.61
C ALA A 31 -9.25 -3.94 4.97
N PRO A 32 -10.06 -2.99 4.51
CA PRO A 32 -9.53 -1.68 4.10
C PRO A 32 -8.74 -1.04 5.25
N GLY A 33 -7.62 -0.41 4.94
CA GLY A 33 -6.65 0.11 5.92
C GLY A 33 -5.53 -0.88 6.28
N THR A 34 -5.61 -2.15 5.84
CA THR A 34 -4.54 -3.12 6.09
C THR A 34 -3.24 -2.72 5.41
N VAL A 35 -2.13 -2.73 6.16
CA VAL A 35 -0.79 -2.52 5.61
C VAL A 35 -0.36 -3.77 4.85
N LEU A 36 0.13 -3.57 3.64
CA LEU A 36 0.50 -4.63 2.71
C LEU A 36 2.01 -4.63 2.46
N GLY A 37 2.56 -5.84 2.44
CA GLY A 37 3.88 -6.12 1.89
C GLY A 37 3.79 -6.73 0.49
N GLN A 38 4.89 -6.65 -0.25
CA GLN A 38 5.01 -7.26 -1.57
C GLN A 38 5.89 -8.51 -1.48
N ILE A 39 5.33 -9.65 -1.92
CA ILE A 39 6.05 -10.92 -2.02
C ILE A 39 7.08 -10.78 -3.13
N THR A 40 8.37 -10.83 -2.80
CA THR A 40 9.47 -10.66 -3.76
C THR A 40 9.48 -11.74 -4.84
N ALA A 41 9.10 -12.97 -4.48
CA ALA A 41 9.09 -14.11 -5.41
C ALA A 41 7.99 -14.02 -6.49
N SER A 42 6.84 -13.41 -6.18
CA SER A 42 5.67 -13.39 -7.07
C SER A 42 5.25 -11.99 -7.53
N GLY A 43 5.75 -10.93 -6.89
CA GLY A 43 5.31 -9.54 -7.09
C GLY A 43 3.90 -9.23 -6.58
N LYS A 44 3.21 -10.22 -5.99
CA LYS A 44 1.87 -10.12 -5.41
C LYS A 44 1.93 -9.49 -4.02
N TYR A 45 0.80 -9.02 -3.54
CA TYR A 45 0.69 -8.37 -2.25
C TYR A 45 0.02 -9.28 -1.23
N ALA A 46 0.44 -9.15 0.03
CA ALA A 46 -0.17 -9.81 1.17
C ALA A 46 -0.14 -8.87 2.39
N ALA A 47 -0.82 -9.26 3.47
CA ALA A 47 -0.72 -8.50 4.72
C ALA A 47 0.74 -8.42 5.17
N HIS A 48 1.14 -7.25 5.66
CA HIS A 48 2.48 -7.05 6.18
C HIS A 48 2.70 -7.90 7.44
N ASP A 49 3.75 -8.71 7.40
CA ASP A 49 4.19 -9.55 8.52
C ASP A 49 5.69 -9.31 8.76
N PRO A 50 6.07 -8.62 9.85
CA PRO A 50 7.47 -8.33 10.14
C PRO A 50 8.32 -9.58 10.44
N ALA A 51 7.70 -10.72 10.77
CA ALA A 51 8.39 -11.98 11.00
C ALA A 51 8.56 -12.83 9.72
N ALA A 52 7.96 -12.39 8.60
CA ALA A 52 8.12 -13.06 7.33
C ALA A 52 9.50 -12.82 6.71
N VAL A 53 9.83 -13.64 5.71
CA VAL A 53 11.11 -13.59 4.96
C VAL A 53 10.91 -13.69 3.45
N ASP A 54 9.67 -13.50 3.02
CA ASP A 54 9.21 -13.59 1.64
C ASP A 54 9.09 -12.21 0.96
N GLY A 55 9.44 -11.14 1.67
CA GLY A 55 9.30 -9.74 1.26
C GLY A 55 8.09 -9.04 1.87
N THR A 56 7.17 -9.78 2.50
CA THR A 56 6.01 -9.17 3.18
C THR A 56 6.40 -8.47 4.49
N GLU A 57 7.64 -8.65 4.94
CA GLU A 57 8.27 -7.92 6.05
C GLU A 57 8.44 -6.42 5.79
N THR A 58 8.31 -5.96 4.54
CA THR A 58 8.41 -4.54 4.20
C THR A 58 7.05 -3.98 3.82
N ALA A 59 6.56 -3.01 4.58
CA ALA A 59 5.34 -2.28 4.27
C ALA A 59 5.55 -1.37 3.05
N VAL A 60 4.93 -1.71 1.93
CA VAL A 60 5.06 -0.97 0.66
C VAL A 60 3.75 -0.35 0.19
N ALA A 61 2.61 -0.83 0.71
CA ALA A 61 1.30 -0.37 0.27
C ALA A 61 0.28 -0.42 1.41
N VAL A 62 -0.84 0.29 1.23
CA VAL A 62 -1.98 0.25 2.15
C VAL A 62 -3.24 -0.11 1.38
N LEU A 63 -3.97 -1.11 1.84
CA LEU A 63 -5.18 -1.58 1.18
C LEU A 63 -6.28 -0.51 1.25
N TRP A 64 -6.85 -0.12 0.11
CA TRP A 64 -7.91 0.89 0.03
C TRP A 64 -9.30 0.26 0.04
N GLY A 65 -9.49 -0.83 -0.71
CA GLY A 65 -10.75 -1.57 -0.78
C GLY A 65 -10.65 -2.92 -0.09
N LYS A 66 -11.76 -3.49 0.39
CA LYS A 66 -11.77 -4.87 0.91
C LYS A 66 -11.22 -5.82 -0.16
N ALA A 67 -10.25 -6.65 0.21
CA ALA A 67 -9.75 -7.73 -0.63
C ALA A 67 -10.24 -9.06 -0.08
N ASP A 68 -10.83 -9.90 -0.93
CA ASP A 68 -11.24 -11.26 -0.58
C ASP A 68 -10.55 -12.25 -1.50
N ALA A 69 -9.36 -12.68 -1.10
CA ALA A 69 -8.53 -13.66 -1.78
C ALA A 69 -8.67 -15.06 -1.12
N SER A 70 -9.84 -15.36 -0.55
CA SER A 70 -10.11 -16.64 0.13
C SER A 70 -10.13 -17.82 -0.84
N GLY A 71 -10.45 -17.57 -2.11
CA GLY A 71 -10.46 -18.56 -3.19
C GLY A 71 -9.21 -18.55 -4.08
N GLY A 72 -8.17 -17.77 -3.74
CA GLY A 72 -6.98 -17.55 -4.56
C GLY A 72 -6.75 -16.07 -4.87
N ASP A 73 -5.87 -15.79 -5.82
CA ASP A 73 -5.46 -14.43 -6.19
C ASP A 73 -6.66 -13.52 -6.50
N ALA A 74 -6.81 -12.43 -5.76
CA ALA A 74 -7.89 -11.48 -5.97
C ALA A 74 -7.36 -10.08 -6.30
N PRO A 75 -7.92 -9.40 -7.32
CA PRO A 75 -7.60 -8.01 -7.56
C PRO A 75 -8.20 -7.13 -6.46
N ALA A 76 -7.41 -6.18 -5.96
CA ALA A 76 -7.84 -5.20 -4.99
C ALA A 76 -7.21 -3.84 -5.29
N VAL A 77 -7.80 -2.77 -4.76
CA VAL A 77 -7.22 -1.43 -4.90
C VAL A 77 -6.41 -1.13 -3.65
N ALA A 78 -5.14 -0.76 -3.84
CA ALA A 78 -4.27 -0.33 -2.76
C ALA A 78 -3.57 0.99 -3.12
N VAL A 79 -3.20 1.73 -2.09
CA VAL A 79 -2.32 2.87 -2.18
C VAL A 79 -0.90 2.34 -2.19
N VAL A 80 -0.24 2.33 -3.35
CA VAL A 80 1.11 1.75 -3.51
C VAL A 80 2.21 2.78 -3.72
N ARG A 81 1.85 4.05 -3.99
CA ARG A 81 2.80 5.14 -4.27
C ARG A 81 2.34 6.45 -3.68
N GLY A 82 3.29 7.34 -3.39
CA GLY A 82 3.05 8.70 -2.96
C GLY A 82 2.87 9.74 -4.08
N PRO A 83 2.41 10.96 -3.74
CA PRO A 83 2.17 11.45 -2.38
C PRO A 83 0.77 11.04 -1.85
N ALA A 84 0.75 10.26 -0.76
CA ALA A 84 -0.48 9.88 -0.05
C ALA A 84 -0.32 10.15 1.45
N ILE A 85 -1.40 10.52 2.14
CA ILE A 85 -1.41 10.71 3.59
C ILE A 85 -2.43 9.72 4.17
N VAL A 86 -1.99 8.92 5.13
CA VAL A 86 -2.82 7.93 5.85
C VAL A 86 -2.76 8.23 7.34
N ASN A 87 -3.87 8.04 8.04
CA ASN A 87 -3.91 8.20 9.50
C ASN A 87 -3.34 6.94 10.15
N ARG A 88 -2.44 7.11 11.12
CA ARG A 88 -1.86 5.98 11.87
C ARG A 88 -2.90 5.10 12.56
N HIS A 89 -4.05 5.69 12.93
CA HIS A 89 -5.14 5.00 13.61
C HIS A 89 -6.04 4.19 12.65
N ASP A 90 -5.97 4.50 11.35
CA ASP A 90 -6.72 3.78 10.32
C ASP A 90 -5.90 2.61 9.74
N LEU A 91 -4.59 2.58 10.05
CA LEU A 91 -3.71 1.48 9.65
C LEU A 91 -4.00 0.24 10.49
N ILE A 92 -4.33 -0.83 9.78
CA ILE A 92 -4.56 -2.14 10.36
C ILE A 92 -3.30 -2.97 10.11
N PHE A 93 -2.62 -3.34 11.18
CA PHE A 93 -1.56 -4.33 11.12
C PHE A 93 -2.12 -5.69 11.50
N THR A 94 -1.75 -6.74 10.76
CA THR A 94 -2.10 -8.11 11.12
C THR A 94 -1.26 -8.57 12.31
N GLY A 95 -1.87 -9.32 13.21
CA GLY A 95 -1.21 -9.76 14.44
C GLY A 95 -1.03 -8.63 15.45
N THR A 96 0.06 -8.67 16.21
CA THR A 96 0.40 -7.70 17.25
C THR A 96 1.86 -7.28 17.10
N PRO A 97 2.21 -6.46 16.10
CA PRO A 97 3.58 -5.99 15.92
C PRO A 97 4.00 -5.11 17.11
N SER A 98 5.27 -5.20 17.44
CA SER A 98 5.95 -4.44 18.48
C SER A 98 6.14 -2.98 18.04
N ASP A 99 6.31 -2.05 18.98
CA ASP A 99 6.65 -0.64 18.67
C ASP A 99 7.78 -0.45 17.64
N PRO A 100 8.93 -1.17 17.72
CA PRO A 100 9.98 -1.04 16.71
C PRO A 100 9.54 -1.53 15.31
N GLU A 101 8.68 -2.53 15.22
CA GLU A 101 8.17 -3.06 13.96
C GLU A 101 7.19 -2.07 13.31
N ILE A 102 6.32 -1.45 14.11
CA ILE A 102 5.44 -0.37 13.64
C ILE A 102 6.26 0.83 13.13
N ALA A 103 7.34 1.20 13.85
CA ALA A 103 8.22 2.28 13.42
C ALA A 103 8.95 1.95 12.09
N ALA A 104 9.38 0.69 11.91
CA ALA A 104 9.95 0.22 10.66
C ALA A 104 8.93 0.28 9.51
N ALA A 105 7.69 -0.17 9.75
CA ALA A 105 6.62 -0.09 8.77
C ALA A 105 6.30 1.37 8.36
N HIS A 106 6.25 2.30 9.32
CA HIS A 106 6.08 3.72 9.00
C HIS A 106 7.23 4.28 8.16
N THR A 107 8.47 3.87 8.44
CA THR A 107 9.65 4.29 7.68
C THR A 107 9.61 3.75 6.25
N ALA A 108 9.17 2.49 6.07
CA ALA A 108 9.00 1.89 4.75
C ALA A 108 7.87 2.55 3.95
N LEU A 109 6.74 2.87 4.59
CA LEU A 109 5.66 3.64 3.97
C LEU A 109 6.11 5.04 3.56
N LEU A 110 6.90 5.72 4.39
CA LEU A 110 7.50 7.02 4.05
C LEU A 110 8.42 6.92 2.84
N ALA A 111 9.21 5.85 2.73
CA ALA A 111 10.07 5.61 1.56
C ALA A 111 9.26 5.36 0.28
N ALA A 112 8.06 4.77 0.38
CA ALA A 112 7.10 4.65 -0.73
C ALA A 112 6.36 5.97 -1.05
N GLY A 113 6.58 7.03 -0.25
CA GLY A 113 5.92 8.33 -0.38
C GLY A 113 4.54 8.41 0.30
N ILE A 114 4.24 7.46 1.18
CA ILE A 114 3.02 7.40 1.99
C ILE A 114 3.33 7.96 3.38
N LEU A 115 2.84 9.16 3.67
CA LEU A 115 3.00 9.83 4.94
C LEU A 115 1.97 9.34 5.96
N VAL A 116 2.46 8.75 7.05
CA VAL A 116 1.64 8.36 8.19
C VAL A 116 1.55 9.54 9.17
N ARG A 117 0.33 9.98 9.51
CA ARG A 117 0.05 11.11 10.42
C ARG A 117 -0.83 10.71 11.61
#